data_AF-A0A9C9QYM7-F1
#
_entry.id   AF-A0A9C9QYM7-F1
#
_cell.length_a   1.000
_cell.length_b   1.000
_cell.length_c   1.000
_cell.angle_alpha   90.00
_cell.angle_beta   90.00
_cell.angle_gamma   90.00
#
_symmetry.space_group_name_H-M   'P 1'
#
loop_
_entity.id
_entity.type
_entity.pdbx_description
1 polymer ?
#
loop_
_entity_poly.entity_id
_entity_poly.type
_entity_poly.pdbx_seq_one_letter_code
_entity_poly.pdbx_strand_id
1 'polypeptide(L)' 'TVEIKDGIVYLRGVVPTGYLKDAAEELATWVPSIASVVNELKVLEVPAFKGYVPTGSGGAPVKYYSQMRK' A
#
# COMPACT_ATOMS: atom_id res chain seq x y z
N THR A 1 -7.26 9.53 -7.17
CA THR A 1 -6.97 10.61 -8.12
C THR A 1 -5.48 10.72 -8.31
N VAL A 2 -5.06 11.04 -9.54
CA VAL A 2 -3.65 11.25 -9.89
C VAL A 2 -3.57 12.61 -10.59
N GLU A 3 -2.65 13.45 -10.12
CA GLU A 3 -2.42 14.79 -10.66
C GLU A 3 -0.92 14.97 -10.90
N ILE A 4 -0.54 15.65 -12.00
CA ILE A 4 0.86 15.93 -12.32
C ILE A 4 1.00 17.44 -12.47
N LYS A 5 1.93 18.04 -11.73
CA LYS A 5 2.23 19.47 -11.78
C LYS A 5 3.72 19.70 -11.64
N ASP A 6 4.30 20.43 -12.60
CA ASP A 6 5.71 20.83 -12.59
C ASP A 6 6.70 19.65 -12.36
N GLY A 7 6.40 18.49 -12.94
CA GLY A 7 7.20 17.27 -12.78
C GLY A 7 7.01 16.55 -11.44
N ILE A 8 6.03 16.96 -10.64
CA ILE A 8 5.66 16.33 -9.37
C ILE A 8 4.33 15.58 -9.54
N VAL A 9 4.30 14.31 -9.14
CA VAL A 9 3.06 13.51 -9.08
C VAL A 9 2.43 13.64 -7.71
N TYR A 10 1.12 13.84 -7.67
CA TYR A 10 0.31 13.80 -6.46
C TYR A 10 -0.65 12.61 -6.53
N LEU A 11 -0.48 11.66 -5.61
CA LEU A 11 -1.34 10.49 -5.47
C LEU A 11 -2.29 10.69 -4.29
N ARG A 12 -3.60 10.75 -4.56
CA ARG A 12 -4.62 11.03 -3.54
C ARG A 12 -5.76 10.04 -3.59
N GLY A 13 -6.27 9.65 -2.42
CA GLY A 13 -7.42 8.76 -2.32
C GLY A 13 -7.23 7.72 -1.24
N VAL A 14 -7.94 6.60 -1.38
CA VAL A 14 -7.97 5.54 -0.38
C VAL A 14 -7.62 4.20 -1.03
N VAL A 15 -6.76 3.42 -0.39
CA VAL A 15 -6.33 2.10 -0.85
C VAL A 15 -6.57 1.02 0.21
N PRO A 16 -6.82 -0.23 -0.18
CA PRO A 16 -7.08 -1.31 0.78
C PRO A 16 -5.89 -1.72 1.65
N THR A 17 -4.65 -1.55 1.17
CA THR A 17 -3.44 -2.03 1.86
C THR A 17 -2.29 -1.04 1.74
N GLY A 18 -1.36 -1.09 2.71
CA GLY A 18 -0.11 -0.33 2.64
C GLY A 18 0.76 -0.71 1.45
N TYR A 19 0.77 -2.00 1.08
CA TYR A 19 1.49 -2.46 -0.12
C TYR A 19 1.05 -1.72 -1.39
N LEU A 20 -0.25 -1.49 -1.58
CA LEU A 20 -0.74 -0.74 -2.75
C LEU A 20 -0.36 0.74 -2.70
N LYS A 21 -0.26 1.32 -1.49
CA LYS A 21 0.25 2.68 -1.30
C LYS A 21 1.72 2.77 -1.73
N ASP A 22 2.55 1.85 -1.28
CA ASP A 22 3.99 1.84 -1.55
C ASP A 22 4.28 1.51 -3.02
N ALA A 23 3.58 0.53 -3.59
CA ALA A 23 3.71 0.16 -5.00
C ALA A 23 3.31 1.30 -5.94
N ALA A 24 2.27 2.09 -5.59
CA ALA A 24 1.87 3.23 -6.40
C ALA A 24 2.95 4.33 -6.44
N GLU A 25 3.67 4.52 -5.33
CA GLU A 25 4.79 5.46 -5.24
C GLU A 25 5.98 4.99 -6.07
N GLU A 26 6.42 3.75 -5.85
CA GLU A 26 7.52 3.13 -6.62
C GLU A 26 7.26 3.21 -8.13
N LEU A 27 6.08 2.80 -8.59
CA LEU A 27 5.75 2.84 -10.01
C LEU A 27 5.73 4.27 -10.58
N ALA A 28 5.27 5.25 -9.79
CA ALA A 28 5.27 6.65 -10.22
C ALA A 28 6.70 7.21 -10.36
N THR A 29 7.66 6.76 -9.54
CA THR A 29 9.07 7.20 -9.65
C THR A 29 9.77 6.70 -10.92
N TRP A 30 9.27 5.63 -11.55
CA TRP A 30 9.87 5.07 -12.75
C TRP A 30 9.50 5.82 -14.02
N VAL A 31 8.53 6.74 -13.94
CA VAL A 31 8.08 7.52 -15.09
C VAL A 31 9.17 8.53 -15.46
N PRO A 32 9.74 8.44 -16.68
CA PRO A 32 10.70 9.42 -17.15
C PRO A 32 10.10 10.83 -17.11
N SER A 33 10.91 11.83 -16.76
CA SER A 33 10.51 13.24 -16.58
C SER A 33 9.79 13.57 -15.27
N ILE A 34 9.62 12.61 -14.36
CA ILE A 34 9.09 12.87 -13.02
C ILE A 34 10.24 13.09 -12.05
N ALA A 35 10.23 14.26 -11.40
CA ALA A 35 11.27 14.67 -10.47
C ALA A 35 10.96 14.22 -9.03
N SER A 36 9.68 14.12 -8.68
CA SER A 36 9.24 13.74 -7.33
C SER A 36 7.82 13.17 -7.31
N VAL A 37 7.53 12.40 -6.28
CA VAL A 37 6.22 11.80 -6.02
C VAL A 37 5.78 12.18 -4.61
N VAL A 38 4.57 12.73 -4.49
CA VAL A 38 3.91 13.05 -3.23
C VAL A 38 2.75 12.08 -3.04
N ASN A 39 2.94 11.13 -2.13
CA ASN A 39 1.98 10.05 -1.87
C ASN A 39 1.09 10.36 -0.65
N GLU A 40 -0.12 10.86 -0.91
CA GLU A 40 -1.14 11.17 0.08
C GLU A 40 -2.25 10.11 0.14
N LEU A 41 -1.99 8.89 -0.35
CA LEU A 41 -2.93 7.78 -0.27
C LEU A 41 -3.14 7.37 1.19
N LYS A 42 -4.40 7.20 1.57
CA LYS A 42 -4.80 6.69 2.89
C LYS A 42 -5.10 5.21 2.79
N VAL A 43 -4.60 4.42 3.75
CA VAL A 43 -4.97 3.00 3.82
C VAL A 43 -6.31 2.89 4.55
N LEU A 44 -7.21 2.04 4.04
CA LEU A 44 -8.43 1.70 4.76
C LEU A 44 -8.06 1.10 6.11
N GLU A 45 -8.45 1.79 7.19
CA GLU A 45 -8.47 1.20 8.52
C GLU A 45 -9.64 0.23 8.58
N VAL A 46 -9.41 -0.99 8.12
CA VAL A 46 -10.36 -2.08 8.36
C VAL A 46 -10.35 -2.32 9.87
N PRO A 47 -11.49 -2.23 10.59
CA PRO A 47 -11.51 -2.56 12.00
C PRO A 47 -10.98 -3.99 12.12
N ALA A 48 -9.86 -4.15 12.82
CA ALA A 48 -9.17 -5.41 12.96
C ALA A 48 -10.17 -6.45 13.46
N PHE A 49 -10.58 -7.38 12.59
CA PHE A 49 -11.17 -8.60 13.09
C PHE A 49 -10.08 -9.27 13.93
N LYS A 50 -10.33 -9.36 15.24
CA LYS A 50 -9.42 -9.87 16.27
C LYS A 50 -8.74 -11.16 15.78
N GLY A 51 -7.51 -11.04 15.25
CA GLY A 51 -6.77 -12.15 14.65
C GLY A 51 -5.92 -11.82 13.42
N TYR A 52 -6.08 -10.65 12.79
CA TYR A 52 -5.23 -10.23 11.66
C TYR A 52 -4.44 -8.97 12.02
N VAL A 53 -3.13 -9.12 12.25
CA VAL A 53 -2.21 -7.97 12.27
C VAL A 53 -1.83 -7.66 10.82
N PRO A 54 -2.23 -6.53 10.23
CA PRO A 54 -1.66 -6.10 8.97
C PRO A 54 -0.21 -5.69 9.25
N THR A 55 0.73 -6.63 9.09
CA THR A 55 2.16 -6.35 9.12
C THR A 55 2.48 -5.42 7.96
N GLY A 56 2.71 -4.14 8.27
CA GLY A 56 3.37 -3.23 7.35
C GLY A 56 4.74 -3.78 6.96
N SER A 57 5.11 -3.53 5.70
CA SER A 57 6.42 -3.77 5.09
C SER A 57 7.01 -5.19 5.21
N GLY A 58 6.86 -6.00 4.15
CA GLY A 58 7.89 -6.96 3.76
C GLY A 58 7.84 -8.40 4.28
N GLY A 59 6.68 -8.96 4.65
CA GLY A 59 6.59 -10.36 5.08
C GLY A 59 5.41 -11.11 4.45
N ALA A 60 5.68 -12.21 3.75
CA ALA A 60 4.65 -13.10 3.20
C ALA A 60 3.71 -13.62 4.31
N PRO A 61 2.40 -13.83 4.05
CA PRO A 61 1.52 -14.46 5.03
C PRO A 61 1.96 -15.91 5.24
N VAL A 62 2.43 -16.19 6.46
CA VAL A 62 2.79 -17.52 6.95
C VAL A 62 1.51 -18.39 6.91
N LYS A 63 1.57 -19.53 6.22
CA LYS A 63 0.42 -20.45 6.08
C LYS A 63 -0.06 -20.93 7.45
N TYR A 64 -1.36 -20.84 7.70
CA TYR A 64 -1.99 -21.46 8.87
C TYR A 64 -2.70 -22.76 8.47
N TYR A 65 -2.38 -23.86 9.15
CA TYR A 65 -3.30 -24.90 9.67
C TYR A 65 -2.48 -26.00 10.37
N SER A 66 -2.25 -25.84 11.68
CA SER A 66 -1.90 -26.95 12.58
C SER A 66 -2.94 -27.03 13.69
N GLN A 67 -4.15 -27.42 13.32
CA GLN A 67 -5.14 -27.88 14.30
C GLN A 67 -6.22 -28.74 13.62
N MET A 68 -5.79 -29.85 13.03
CA MET A 68 -6.64 -31.03 12.90
C MET A 68 -6.09 -32.10 13.84
N ARG A 69 -6.30 -31.88 15.15
CA ARG A 69 -6.42 -32.99 16.08
C ARG A 69 -7.86 -33.02 16.55
N LYS A 70 -8.63 -33.93 15.96
CA LYS A 70 -9.70 -34.62 16.64
C LYS A 70 -9.40 -36.11 16.53
#